data_AF-A0A9X6LRB0-F1
#
_entry.id   AF-A0A9X6LRB0-F1
#
_cell.length_a   1.000
_cell.length_b   1.000
_cell.length_c   1.000
_cell.angle_alpha   90.00
_cell.angle_beta   90.00
_cell.angle_gamma   90.00
#
_symmetry.space_group_name_H-M   'P 1'
#
loop_
_entity.id
_entity.type
_entity.pdbx_description
1 polymer ?
#
loop_
_entity_poly.entity_id
_entity_poly.type
_entity_poly.pdbx_seq_one_letter_code
_entity_poly.pdbx_strand_id
1 'polypeptide(L)'
;DSLTIAEIFGKRHDNVISDIKLQMDYAGAEFSLLNFEESTYTNERGRMYPKYNLTEEAFTLVVFGYNTKEAVQIKIRFIQEFKRMKEYIKNQQQVPTDPMSILKLTFEALEGQKQELQHIKSDVKDLRENAPLFAVECDEISNAVKRHGVALLGGKQSNAYQHAGIRGKVYRDIYNQLYREFGVTSHKAIKRGHLALVTKIVGAYTLPIVLSEKINIVNSQIKFSEM
;
A
#
# COMPACT_ATOMS: atom_id res chain seq x y z
N ASP A 1 39.22 -14.75 -25.33
CA ASP A 1 40.33 -13.94 -25.91
C ASP A 1 40.61 -14.45 -27.33
N SER A 2 41.66 -13.97 -28.02
CA SER A 2 41.93 -14.40 -29.40
C SER A 2 42.24 -15.90 -29.54
N LEU A 3 42.71 -16.57 -28.48
CA LEU A 3 42.88 -18.02 -28.44
C LEU A 3 41.53 -18.73 -28.41
N THR A 4 40.60 -18.27 -27.58
CA THR A 4 39.22 -18.80 -27.54
C THR A 4 38.52 -18.65 -28.89
N ILE A 5 38.72 -17.51 -29.58
CA ILE A 5 38.16 -17.29 -30.93
C ILE A 5 38.73 -18.31 -31.92
N ALA A 6 40.05 -18.54 -31.88
CA ALA A 6 40.71 -19.53 -32.72
C ALA A 6 40.13 -20.93 -32.50
N GLU A 7 39.92 -21.32 -31.24
CA GLU A 7 39.33 -22.61 -30.86
C GLU A 7 37.87 -22.74 -31.32
N ILE A 8 37.01 -21.79 -30.95
CA ILE A 8 35.56 -21.84 -31.23
C ILE A 8 35.28 -21.89 -32.74
N PHE A 9 36.04 -21.14 -33.54
CA PHE A 9 35.82 -21.06 -34.98
C PHE A 9 36.76 -21.97 -35.79
N GLY A 10 37.53 -22.84 -35.13
CA GLY A 10 38.45 -23.78 -35.79
C GLY A 10 39.48 -23.10 -36.69
N LYS A 11 39.90 -21.89 -36.35
CA LYS A 11 40.89 -21.10 -37.10
C LYS A 11 42.25 -21.21 -36.45
N ARG A 12 43.32 -21.17 -37.25
CA ARG A 12 44.66 -21.00 -36.69
C ARG A 12 44.78 -19.64 -36.00
N HIS A 13 45.44 -19.61 -34.85
CA HIS A 13 45.56 -18.40 -34.03
C HIS A 13 46.24 -17.24 -34.76
N ASP A 14 47.26 -17.51 -35.58
CA ASP A 14 47.92 -16.49 -36.39
C ASP A 14 46.97 -15.80 -37.38
N ASN A 15 46.05 -16.55 -37.99
CA ASN A 15 45.01 -15.96 -38.85
C ASN A 15 44.03 -15.11 -38.05
N VAL A 16 43.66 -15.53 -36.84
CA VAL A 16 42.79 -14.74 -35.95
C VAL A 16 43.46 -13.42 -35.55
N ILE A 17 44.77 -13.43 -35.27
CA ILE A 17 45.53 -12.20 -34.99
C ILE A 17 45.53 -11.27 -36.21
N SER A 18 45.73 -11.80 -37.42
CA SER A 18 45.65 -11.01 -38.65
C SER A 18 44.26 -10.41 -38.86
N ASP A 19 43.21 -11.20 -38.66
CA ASP A 19 41.82 -10.75 -38.76
C ASP A 19 41.52 -9.63 -37.75
N ILE A 20 41.99 -9.76 -36.50
CA ILE A 20 41.84 -8.75 -35.45
C ILE A 20 42.51 -7.44 -35.85
N LYS A 21 43.76 -7.49 -36.32
CA LYS A 21 44.48 -6.29 -36.77
C LYS A 21 43.78 -5.59 -37.93
N LEU A 22 43.20 -6.35 -38.84
CA LEU A 22 42.40 -5.81 -39.94
C LEU A 22 41.13 -5.12 -39.42
N GLN A 23 40.42 -5.74 -38.47
CA GLN A 23 39.25 -5.12 -37.84
C GLN A 23 39.60 -3.86 -37.04
N MET A 24 40.77 -3.84 -36.38
CA MET A 24 41.25 -2.64 -35.69
C MET A 24 41.51 -1.48 -36.66
N ASP A 25 42.11 -1.78 -37.81
CA ASP A 25 42.35 -0.78 -38.87
C ASP A 25 41.01 -0.22 -39.40
N TYR A 26 40.05 -1.09 -39.69
CA TYR A 26 38.74 -0.67 -40.19
C TYR A 26 37.86 0.05 -39.16
N ALA A 27 37.94 -0.33 -37.89
CA ALA A 27 37.15 0.30 -36.82
C ALA A 27 37.74 1.64 -36.34
N GLY A 28 39.00 1.92 -36.66
CA GLY A 28 39.71 3.12 -36.24
C GLY A 28 40.26 3.04 -34.81
N ALA A 29 41.12 3.99 -34.46
CA ALA A 29 41.90 3.96 -33.23
C ALA A 29 41.06 4.05 -31.95
N GLU A 30 39.98 4.84 -31.94
CA GLU A 30 39.13 5.04 -30.75
C GLU A 30 38.44 3.74 -30.32
N PHE A 31 37.79 3.05 -31.26
CA PHE A 31 37.15 1.76 -31.00
C PHE A 31 38.20 0.71 -30.65
N SER A 32 39.34 0.72 -31.35
CA SER A 32 40.37 -0.30 -31.21
C SER A 32 41.03 -0.30 -29.84
N LEU A 33 41.42 0.88 -29.34
CA LEU A 33 42.11 1.05 -28.06
C LEU A 33 41.25 0.62 -26.86
N LEU A 34 39.92 0.76 -26.96
CA LEU A 34 38.99 0.39 -25.89
C LEU A 34 38.60 -1.08 -25.93
N ASN A 35 38.57 -1.70 -27.12
CA ASN A 35 37.96 -3.01 -27.31
C ASN A 35 38.97 -4.14 -27.60
N PHE A 36 40.21 -3.83 -27.98
CA PHE A 36 41.27 -4.82 -28.22
C PHE A 36 42.51 -4.53 -27.36
N GLU A 37 42.73 -5.34 -26.35
CA GLU A 37 43.89 -5.24 -25.44
C GLU A 37 45.00 -6.22 -25.88
N GLU A 38 46.19 -5.69 -26.16
CA GLU A 38 47.37 -6.50 -26.47
C GLU A 38 47.87 -7.26 -25.24
N SER A 39 48.13 -8.54 -25.41
CA SER A 39 48.63 -9.41 -24.35
C SER A 39 49.54 -10.49 -24.95
N THR A 40 50.06 -11.38 -24.10
CA THR A 40 50.89 -12.51 -24.54
C THR A 40 50.44 -13.79 -23.87
N TYR A 41 50.82 -14.92 -24.45
CA TYR A 41 50.63 -16.23 -23.85
C TYR A 41 51.86 -17.09 -24.08
N THR A 42 52.11 -18.03 -23.17
CA THR A 42 53.19 -19.00 -23.28
C THR A 42 52.64 -20.30 -23.83
N ASN A 43 53.27 -20.82 -24.88
CA ASN A 43 52.90 -22.11 -25.44
C ASN A 43 53.50 -23.28 -24.62
N GLU A 44 53.11 -24.50 -24.96
CA GLU A 44 53.59 -25.74 -24.33
C GLU A 44 55.11 -25.94 -24.42
N ARG A 45 55.79 -25.25 -25.35
CA ARG A 45 57.25 -25.28 -25.53
C ARG A 45 57.97 -24.15 -24.78
N GLY A 46 57.27 -23.44 -23.90
CA GLY A 46 57.82 -22.32 -23.11
C GLY A 46 58.11 -21.05 -23.90
N ARG A 47 57.63 -20.94 -25.15
CA ARG A 47 57.80 -19.75 -26.00
C ARG A 47 56.61 -18.82 -25.86
N MET A 48 56.88 -17.52 -25.78
CA MET A 48 55.86 -16.48 -25.72
C MET A 48 55.38 -16.07 -27.12
N TYR A 49 54.06 -15.88 -27.26
CA TYR A 49 53.39 -15.43 -28.48
C TYR A 49 52.38 -14.31 -28.15
N PRO A 50 52.14 -13.38 -29.08
CA PRO A 50 51.16 -12.32 -28.89
C PRO A 50 49.73 -12.88 -28.92
N LYS A 51 48.83 -12.31 -28.11
CA LYS A 51 47.38 -12.52 -28.16
C LYS A 51 46.64 -11.20 -27.93
N TYR A 52 45.33 -11.20 -28.15
CA TYR A 52 44.47 -10.07 -27.79
C TYR A 52 43.40 -10.52 -26.81
N ASN A 53 43.12 -9.73 -25.79
CA ASN A 53 41.87 -9.82 -25.03
C ASN A 53 40.86 -8.87 -25.71
N LEU A 54 39.63 -9.33 -25.86
CA LEU A 54 38.58 -8.62 -26.60
C LEU A 54 37.38 -8.40 -25.68
N THR A 55 36.76 -7.23 -25.80
CA THR A 55 35.41 -7.00 -25.25
C THR A 55 34.36 -7.76 -26.06
N GLU A 56 33.12 -7.77 -25.58
CA GLU A 56 31.98 -8.33 -26.31
C GLU A 56 31.77 -7.65 -27.67
N GLU A 57 32.00 -6.34 -27.75
CA GLU A 57 31.85 -5.56 -28.98
C GLU A 57 32.93 -5.91 -30.00
N ALA A 58 34.20 -5.97 -29.59
CA ALA A 58 35.30 -6.41 -30.47
C ALA A 58 35.14 -7.86 -30.91
N PHE A 59 34.71 -8.75 -30.02
CA PHE A 59 34.38 -10.12 -30.38
C PHE A 59 33.27 -10.16 -31.45
N THR A 60 32.19 -9.43 -31.24
CA THR A 60 31.06 -9.36 -32.18
C THR A 60 31.54 -8.88 -33.55
N LEU A 61 32.32 -7.79 -33.60
CA LEU A 61 32.90 -7.27 -34.84
C LEU A 61 33.71 -8.33 -35.60
N VAL A 62 34.60 -9.04 -34.91
CA VAL A 62 35.43 -10.10 -35.51
C VAL A 62 34.59 -11.28 -36.01
N VAL A 63 33.63 -11.75 -35.22
CA VAL A 63 32.75 -12.87 -35.59
C VAL A 63 31.89 -12.54 -36.80
N PHE A 64 31.45 -11.29 -36.93
CA PHE A 64 30.67 -10.85 -38.09
C PHE A 64 31.45 -10.94 -39.40
N GLY A 65 32.79 -10.91 -39.35
CA GLY A 65 33.67 -11.18 -40.51
C GLY A 65 33.86 -12.66 -40.85
N TYR A 66 33.44 -13.61 -39.99
CA TYR A 66 33.69 -15.04 -40.18
C TYR A 66 32.50 -15.78 -40.78
N ASN A 67 32.75 -16.77 -41.65
CA ASN A 67 31.71 -17.55 -42.34
C ASN A 67 31.67 -19.03 -41.93
N THR A 68 32.25 -19.37 -40.78
CA THR A 68 32.16 -20.72 -40.21
C THR A 68 30.75 -21.02 -39.71
N LYS A 69 30.41 -22.31 -39.54
CA LYS A 69 29.08 -22.74 -39.10
C LYS A 69 28.70 -22.10 -37.75
N GLU A 70 29.65 -22.08 -36.82
CA GLU A 70 29.52 -21.52 -35.48
C GLU A 70 29.32 -20.00 -35.54
N ALA A 71 30.10 -19.30 -36.39
CA ALA A 71 29.97 -17.87 -36.58
C ALA A 71 28.59 -17.50 -37.15
N VAL A 72 28.10 -18.23 -38.15
CA VAL A 72 26.76 -18.01 -38.73
C VAL A 72 25.67 -18.22 -37.68
N GLN A 73 25.78 -19.25 -36.82
CA GLN A 73 24.81 -19.47 -35.75
C GLN A 73 24.79 -18.32 -34.73
N ILE A 74 25.95 -17.77 -34.36
CA ILE A 74 26.04 -16.60 -33.47
C ILE A 74 25.39 -15.38 -34.13
N LYS A 75 25.65 -15.13 -35.41
CA LYS A 75 25.01 -14.03 -36.17
C LYS A 75 23.48 -14.16 -36.19
N ILE A 76 22.95 -15.37 -36.37
CA ILE A 76 21.49 -15.61 -36.35
C ILE A 76 20.91 -15.26 -34.98
N ARG A 77 21.54 -15.70 -33.89
CA ARG A 77 21.08 -15.37 -32.52
C ARG A 77 21.09 -13.86 -32.27
N PHE A 78 22.14 -13.18 -32.70
CA PHE A 78 22.23 -11.72 -32.61
C PHE A 78 21.07 -11.04 -33.35
N ILE A 79 20.77 -11.48 -34.58
CA ILE A 79 19.64 -10.94 -35.38
C ILE A 79 18.30 -11.18 -34.68
N GLN A 80 18.11 -12.35 -34.07
CA GLN A 80 16.87 -12.68 -33.35
C GLN A 80 16.68 -11.80 -32.12
N GLU A 81 17.70 -11.64 -31.29
CA GLU A 81 17.63 -10.77 -30.12
C GLU A 81 17.45 -9.30 -30.52
N PHE A 82 18.10 -8.85 -31.60
CA PHE A 82 17.88 -7.50 -32.13
C PHE A 82 16.41 -7.28 -32.56
N LYS A 83 15.80 -8.25 -33.26
CA LYS A 83 14.38 -8.18 -33.64
C LYS A 83 13.46 -8.13 -32.42
N ARG A 84 13.72 -8.99 -31.42
CA ARG A 84 12.97 -9.01 -30.16
C ARG A 84 13.06 -7.66 -29.44
N MET A 85 14.25 -7.07 -29.36
CA MET A 85 14.44 -5.77 -28.73
C MET A 85 13.75 -4.64 -29.52
N LYS A 86 13.82 -4.69 -30.85
CA LYS A 86 13.10 -3.74 -31.73
C LYS A 86 11.58 -3.82 -31.52
N GLU A 87 11.00 -5.01 -31.42
CA GLU A 87 9.57 -5.19 -31.14
C GLU A 87 9.19 -4.70 -29.75
N TYR A 88 10.02 -4.99 -28.74
CA TYR A 88 9.82 -4.50 -27.38
C TYR A 88 9.76 -2.97 -27.33
N ILE A 89 10.73 -2.29 -27.95
CA ILE A 89 10.77 -0.81 -28.00
C ILE A 89 9.54 -0.26 -28.75
N LYS A 90 9.16 -0.86 -29.88
CA LYS A 90 7.98 -0.45 -30.65
C LYS A 90 6.69 -0.56 -29.82
N ASN A 91 6.59 -1.58 -28.98
CA ASN A 91 5.42 -1.78 -28.12
C ASN A 91 5.41 -0.83 -26.91
N GLN A 92 6.58 -0.41 -26.41
CA GLN A 92 6.68 0.61 -25.35
C GLN A 92 6.42 2.04 -25.86
N GLN A 93 6.77 2.36 -27.10
CA GLN A 93 6.56 3.68 -27.72
C GLN A 93 5.11 3.96 -28.13
N GLN A 94 4.13 3.20 -27.61
CA GLN A 94 2.73 3.60 -27.68
C GLN A 94 2.38 4.74 -26.72
N VAL A 95 3.36 5.39 -26.07
CA VAL A 95 3.15 6.71 -25.46
C VAL A 95 2.91 7.69 -26.61
N PRO A 96 1.68 8.18 -26.77
CA PRO A 96 1.38 9.03 -27.90
C PRO A 96 2.17 10.34 -27.80
N THR A 97 2.81 10.77 -28.88
CA THR A 97 3.55 12.04 -28.96
C THR A 97 2.65 13.23 -29.30
N ASP A 98 1.41 12.96 -29.69
CA ASP A 98 0.41 13.99 -29.99
C ASP A 98 -0.13 14.59 -28.67
N PRO A 99 -0.16 15.93 -28.53
CA PRO A 99 -0.63 16.58 -27.31
C PRO A 99 -2.05 16.17 -26.86
N MET A 100 -2.94 15.85 -27.80
CA MET A 100 -4.33 15.51 -27.52
C MET A 100 -4.47 14.12 -26.87
N SER A 101 -3.70 13.15 -27.35
CA SER A 101 -3.68 11.81 -26.76
C SER A 101 -2.96 11.76 -25.42
N ILE A 102 -1.93 12.58 -25.21
CA ILE A 102 -1.34 12.79 -23.87
C ILE A 102 -2.40 13.36 -22.91
N LEU A 103 -3.17 14.37 -23.36
CA LEU A 103 -4.24 14.95 -22.55
C LEU A 103 -5.33 13.92 -22.22
N LYS A 104 -5.69 13.05 -23.18
CA LYS A 104 -6.65 11.98 -22.96
C LYS A 104 -6.16 10.96 -21.92
N LEU A 105 -4.91 10.52 -22.02
CA LEU A 105 -4.32 9.57 -21.09
C LEU A 105 -4.18 10.16 -19.68
N THR A 106 -3.80 11.43 -19.57
CA THR A 106 -3.76 12.13 -18.27
C THR A 106 -5.17 12.27 -17.68
N PHE A 107 -6.18 12.58 -18.49
CA PHE A 107 -7.56 12.63 -18.05
C PHE A 107 -8.08 11.28 -17.53
N GLU A 108 -7.83 10.19 -18.26
CA GLU A 108 -8.20 8.83 -17.83
C GLU A 108 -7.52 8.46 -16.50
N ALA A 109 -6.23 8.80 -16.33
CA ALA A 109 -5.53 8.60 -15.07
C ALA A 109 -6.13 9.43 -13.93
N LEU A 110 -6.51 10.69 -14.19
CA LEU A 110 -7.16 11.57 -13.21
C LEU A 110 -8.56 11.08 -12.83
N GLU A 111 -9.34 10.56 -13.78
CA GLU A 111 -10.64 9.95 -13.49
C GLU A 111 -10.50 8.69 -12.62
N GLY A 112 -9.54 7.82 -12.94
CA GLY A 112 -9.23 6.66 -12.11
C GLY A 112 -8.87 7.04 -10.68
N GLN A 113 -7.97 8.01 -10.51
CA GLN A 113 -7.60 8.54 -9.19
C GLN A 113 -8.80 9.14 -8.44
N LYS A 114 -9.69 9.84 -9.14
CA LYS A 114 -10.90 10.41 -8.53
C LYS A 114 -11.83 9.33 -8.00
N GLN A 115 -12.00 8.23 -8.74
CA GLN A 115 -12.82 7.10 -8.31
C GLN A 115 -12.23 6.41 -7.07
N GLU A 116 -10.92 6.17 -7.06
CA GLU A 116 -10.22 5.62 -5.88
C GLU A 116 -10.37 6.53 -4.65
N LEU A 117 -10.18 7.84 -4.81
CA LEU A 117 -10.38 8.79 -3.72
C LEU A 117 -11.80 8.79 -3.18
N GLN A 118 -12.81 8.59 -4.03
CA GLN A 118 -14.20 8.47 -3.58
C GLN A 118 -14.41 7.20 -2.76
N HIS A 119 -13.85 6.07 -3.17
CA HIS A 119 -13.90 4.82 -2.42
C HIS A 119 -13.21 4.96 -1.06
N ILE A 120 -11.97 5.46 -1.04
CA ILE A 120 -11.21 5.69 0.21
C ILE A 120 -11.98 6.62 1.15
N LYS A 121 -12.61 7.68 0.64
CA LYS A 121 -13.42 8.58 1.45
C LYS A 121 -14.62 7.87 2.07
N SER A 122 -15.26 6.96 1.33
CA SER A 122 -16.34 6.13 1.85
C SER A 122 -15.84 5.20 2.96
N ASP A 123 -14.75 4.47 2.72
CA ASP A 123 -14.17 3.54 3.69
C ASP A 123 -13.78 4.25 4.99
N VAL A 124 -13.13 5.42 4.88
CA VAL A 124 -12.75 6.22 6.06
C VAL A 124 -13.98 6.67 6.85
N LYS A 125 -15.06 7.05 6.16
CA LYS A 125 -16.32 7.42 6.82
C LYS A 125 -16.91 6.21 7.54
N ASP A 126 -16.98 5.06 6.88
CA ASP A 126 -17.54 3.84 7.45
C ASP A 126 -16.74 3.35 8.65
N LEU A 127 -15.40 3.39 8.59
CA LEU A 127 -14.52 3.08 9.71
C LEU A 127 -14.76 4.00 10.89
N ARG A 128 -14.91 5.31 10.63
CA ARG A 128 -15.17 6.29 11.67
C ARG A 128 -16.53 6.06 12.34
N GLU A 129 -17.57 5.77 11.56
CA GLU A 129 -18.93 5.59 12.07
C GLU A 129 -19.11 4.25 12.81
N ASN A 130 -18.46 3.19 12.32
CA ASN A 130 -18.51 1.86 12.92
C ASN A 130 -17.47 1.62 14.02
N ALA A 131 -16.59 2.59 14.27
CA ALA A 131 -15.63 2.52 15.38
C ALA A 131 -16.36 2.30 16.72
N PRO A 132 -15.74 1.56 17.66
CA PRO A 132 -16.23 1.50 19.03
C PRO A 132 -16.12 2.88 19.68
N LEU A 133 -16.92 3.10 20.73
CA LEU A 133 -16.79 4.30 21.54
C LEU A 133 -15.46 4.30 22.29
N PHE A 134 -14.81 5.46 22.30
CA PHE A 134 -13.65 5.70 23.15
C PHE A 134 -14.07 5.94 24.60
N ALA A 135 -13.10 5.87 25.52
CA ALA A 135 -13.35 6.04 26.95
C ALA A 135 -14.07 7.37 27.26
N VAL A 136 -13.63 8.46 26.62
CA VAL A 136 -14.21 9.81 26.79
C VAL A 136 -15.70 9.82 26.42
N GLU A 137 -16.06 9.18 25.31
CA GLU A 137 -17.44 9.16 24.81
C GLU A 137 -18.32 8.25 25.69
N CYS A 138 -17.77 7.17 26.25
CA CYS A 138 -18.46 6.35 27.25
C CYS A 138 -18.74 7.15 28.55
N ASP A 139 -17.80 7.98 28.97
CA ASP A 139 -17.95 8.86 30.13
C ASP A 139 -18.98 9.96 29.86
N GLU A 140 -19.03 10.52 28.66
CA GLU A 140 -20.04 11.49 28.24
C GLU A 140 -21.46 10.91 28.36
N ILE A 141 -21.68 9.68 27.84
CA ILE A 141 -22.96 8.97 27.98
C ILE A 141 -23.30 8.75 29.44
N SER A 142 -22.33 8.25 30.22
CA SER A 142 -22.52 8.00 31.65
C SER A 142 -22.87 9.27 32.42
N ASN A 143 -22.25 10.40 32.07
CA ASN A 143 -22.48 11.70 32.69
C ASN A 143 -23.82 12.31 32.26
N ALA A 144 -24.25 12.10 31.01
CA ALA A 144 -25.58 12.49 30.56
C ALA A 144 -26.68 11.72 31.32
N VAL A 145 -26.53 10.40 31.45
CA VAL A 145 -27.44 9.55 32.22
C VAL A 145 -27.47 9.96 33.70
N LYS A 146 -26.31 10.20 34.32
CA LYS A 146 -26.22 10.68 35.71
C LYS A 146 -26.95 12.02 35.90
N ARG A 147 -26.72 12.98 35.00
CA ARG A 147 -27.38 14.29 35.06
C ARG A 147 -28.89 14.16 34.97
N HIS A 148 -29.40 13.41 33.98
CA HIS A 148 -30.83 13.22 33.79
C HIS A 148 -31.47 12.42 34.93
N GLY A 149 -30.82 11.35 35.37
CA GLY A 149 -31.29 10.52 36.48
C GLY A 149 -31.40 11.29 37.81
N VAL A 150 -30.45 12.19 38.11
CA VAL A 150 -30.55 13.08 39.28
C VAL A 150 -31.76 13.99 39.17
N ALA A 151 -32.03 14.57 37.99
CA ALA A 151 -33.20 15.42 37.79
C ALA A 151 -34.52 14.66 38.01
N LEU A 152 -34.62 13.45 37.46
CA LEU A 152 -35.80 12.58 37.60
C LEU A 152 -36.06 12.12 39.04
N LEU A 153 -35.02 11.99 39.85
CA LEU A 153 -35.15 11.61 41.26
C LEU A 153 -35.52 12.79 42.17
N GLY A 154 -35.51 14.03 41.66
CA GLY A 154 -35.78 15.25 42.45
C GLY A 154 -34.54 15.92 43.04
N GLY A 155 -33.34 15.63 42.49
CA GLY A 155 -32.07 16.23 42.93
C GLY A 155 -31.29 15.38 43.94
N LYS A 156 -30.03 15.75 44.19
CA LYS A 156 -29.11 14.97 45.05
C LYS A 156 -29.53 14.90 46.52
N GLN A 157 -30.29 15.88 47.00
CA GLN A 157 -30.78 15.95 48.38
C GLN A 157 -32.11 15.22 48.58
N SER A 158 -32.76 14.78 47.49
CA SER A 158 -34.03 14.06 47.57
C SER A 158 -33.89 12.71 48.29
N ASN A 159 -34.95 12.30 48.96
CA ASN A 159 -34.99 11.01 49.65
C ASN A 159 -34.88 9.84 48.66
N ALA A 160 -35.49 9.97 47.47
CA ALA A 160 -35.41 8.97 46.40
C ALA A 160 -33.99 8.80 45.86
N TYR A 161 -33.20 9.88 45.75
CA TYR A 161 -31.79 9.77 45.34
C TYR A 161 -30.91 9.12 46.42
N GLN A 162 -31.17 9.42 47.69
CA GLN A 162 -30.41 8.83 48.80
C GLN A 162 -30.77 7.36 49.02
N HIS A 163 -31.98 6.94 48.66
CA HIS A 163 -32.39 5.54 48.73
C HIS A 163 -31.73 4.69 47.62
N ALA A 164 -30.68 3.92 47.99
CA ALA A 164 -29.85 3.14 47.06
C ALA A 164 -30.66 2.23 46.12
N GLY A 165 -31.73 1.60 46.62
CA GLY A 165 -32.57 0.70 45.83
C GLY A 165 -33.40 1.39 44.74
N ILE A 166 -33.89 2.61 44.99
CA ILE A 166 -34.72 3.36 44.03
C ILE A 166 -33.82 3.99 42.98
N ARG A 167 -32.75 4.65 43.45
CA ARG A 167 -31.69 5.17 42.59
C ARG A 167 -31.15 4.10 41.63
N GLY A 168 -30.83 2.91 42.15
CA GLY A 168 -30.34 1.80 41.33
C GLY A 168 -31.34 1.32 40.27
N LYS A 169 -32.64 1.29 40.59
CA LYS A 169 -33.69 0.92 39.64
C LYS A 169 -33.83 1.95 38.52
N VAL A 170 -33.82 3.25 38.84
CA VAL A 170 -33.92 4.33 37.85
C VAL A 170 -32.77 4.30 36.86
N TYR A 171 -31.52 4.23 37.34
CA TYR A 171 -30.37 4.18 36.43
C TYR A 171 -30.36 2.92 35.57
N ARG A 172 -30.73 1.77 36.14
CA ARG A 172 -30.81 0.52 35.39
C ARG A 172 -31.88 0.60 34.29
N ASP A 173 -33.00 1.26 34.56
CA ASP A 173 -34.07 1.43 33.58
C ASP A 173 -33.65 2.33 32.42
N ILE A 174 -33.01 3.47 32.71
CA ILE A 174 -32.45 4.36 31.68
C ILE A 174 -31.46 3.61 30.78
N TYR A 175 -30.53 2.84 31.37
CA TYR A 175 -29.58 2.05 30.61
C TYR A 175 -30.26 0.92 29.82
N ASN A 176 -31.25 0.24 30.40
CA ASN A 176 -31.98 -0.83 29.71
C ASN A 176 -32.76 -0.30 28.51
N GLN A 177 -33.37 0.89 28.60
CA GLN A 177 -34.00 1.51 27.44
C GLN A 177 -32.97 1.78 26.36
N LEU A 178 -31.84 2.41 26.71
CA LEU A 178 -30.76 2.66 25.76
C LEU A 178 -30.28 1.37 25.07
N TYR A 179 -30.13 0.30 25.83
CA TYR A 179 -29.66 -1.00 25.34
C TYR A 179 -30.65 -1.67 24.40
N ARG A 180 -31.96 -1.51 24.67
CA ARG A 180 -33.03 -1.98 23.77
C ARG A 180 -33.04 -1.24 22.44
N GLU A 181 -32.94 0.08 22.45
CA GLU A 181 -32.95 0.91 21.23
C GLU A 181 -31.78 0.59 20.28
N PHE A 182 -30.61 0.27 20.84
CA PHE A 182 -29.40 -0.02 20.06
C PHE A 182 -29.12 -1.51 19.88
N GLY A 183 -29.90 -2.40 20.48
CA GLY A 183 -29.69 -3.86 20.40
C GLY A 183 -28.37 -4.33 21.03
N VAL A 184 -27.89 -3.64 22.07
CA VAL A 184 -26.60 -3.91 22.73
C VAL A 184 -26.80 -4.26 24.20
N THR A 185 -25.81 -4.88 24.83
CA THR A 185 -25.82 -5.19 26.27
C THR A 185 -25.09 -4.16 27.13
N SER A 186 -24.39 -3.21 26.48
CA SER A 186 -23.60 -2.19 27.14
C SER A 186 -23.51 -0.96 26.24
N HIS A 187 -23.55 0.23 26.85
CA HIS A 187 -23.33 1.47 26.12
C HIS A 187 -21.96 1.51 25.45
N LYS A 188 -20.96 0.78 25.98
CA LYS A 188 -19.62 0.66 25.39
C LYS A 188 -19.61 -0.04 24.03
N ALA A 189 -20.62 -0.84 23.72
CA ALA A 189 -20.76 -1.54 22.45
C ALA A 189 -21.52 -0.73 21.38
N ILE A 190 -21.98 0.48 21.73
CA ILE A 190 -22.64 1.36 20.76
C ILE A 190 -21.57 1.89 19.80
N LYS A 191 -21.91 1.91 18.51
CA LYS A 191 -21.05 2.47 17.47
C LYS A 191 -20.94 3.99 17.62
N ARG A 192 -19.75 4.53 17.34
CA ARG A 192 -19.44 5.95 17.49
C ARG A 192 -20.38 6.85 16.68
N GLY A 193 -20.81 6.42 15.48
CA GLY A 193 -21.76 7.15 14.65
C GLY A 193 -23.11 7.43 15.32
N HIS A 194 -23.48 6.65 16.34
CA HIS A 194 -24.75 6.80 17.06
C HIS A 194 -24.68 7.72 18.28
N LEU A 195 -23.52 8.30 18.61
CA LEU A 195 -23.34 9.11 19.83
C LEU A 195 -24.35 10.26 19.97
N ALA A 196 -24.63 10.95 18.85
CA ALA A 196 -25.62 12.03 18.81
C ALA A 196 -27.04 11.53 19.12
N LEU A 197 -27.41 10.37 18.60
CA LEU A 197 -28.71 9.75 18.87
C LEU A 197 -28.82 9.27 20.32
N VAL A 198 -27.75 8.69 20.88
CA VAL A 198 -27.70 8.30 22.30
C VAL A 198 -28.01 9.48 23.20
N THR A 199 -27.37 10.63 22.95
CA THR A 199 -27.57 11.84 23.76
C THR A 199 -29.02 12.33 23.69
N LYS A 200 -29.64 12.26 22.50
CA LYS A 200 -31.04 12.62 22.29
C LYS A 200 -32.00 11.67 23.03
N ILE A 201 -31.76 10.36 22.97
CA ILE A 201 -32.58 9.35 23.64
C ILE A 201 -32.49 9.52 25.16
N VAL A 202 -31.29 9.71 25.70
CA VAL A 202 -31.10 9.93 27.14
C VAL A 202 -31.81 11.20 27.61
N GLY A 203 -31.72 12.30 26.85
CA GLY A 203 -32.38 13.56 27.20
C GLY A 203 -33.91 13.51 27.09
N ALA A 204 -34.45 12.70 26.19
CA ALA A 204 -35.90 12.50 26.01
C ALA A 204 -36.50 11.43 26.91
N TYR A 205 -35.68 10.76 27.73
CA TYR A 205 -36.13 9.68 28.61
C TYR A 205 -37.17 10.18 29.62
N THR A 206 -38.23 9.39 29.79
CA THR A 206 -39.28 9.61 30.79
C THR A 206 -39.43 8.37 31.67
N LEU A 207 -39.75 8.58 32.95
CA LEU A 207 -39.92 7.48 33.90
C LEU A 207 -41.19 6.67 33.58
N PRO A 208 -41.12 5.33 33.67
CA PRO A 208 -42.34 4.52 33.75
C PRO A 208 -43.19 4.93 34.93
N ILE A 209 -44.52 4.88 34.75
CA ILE A 209 -45.52 5.30 35.75
C ILE A 209 -45.23 4.68 37.12
N VAL A 210 -44.97 3.36 37.17
CA VAL A 210 -44.67 2.61 38.40
C VAL A 210 -43.43 3.13 39.14
N LEU A 211 -42.40 3.59 38.41
CA LEU A 211 -41.21 4.17 39.03
C LEU A 211 -41.46 5.61 39.48
N SER A 212 -42.17 6.40 38.68
CA SER A 212 -42.56 7.77 39.03
C SER A 212 -43.37 7.83 40.33
N GLU A 213 -44.41 7.00 40.46
CA GLU A 213 -45.23 6.93 41.66
C GLU A 213 -44.42 6.57 42.91
N LYS A 214 -43.53 5.58 42.80
CA LYS A 214 -42.64 5.17 43.90
C LYS A 214 -41.69 6.28 44.33
N ILE A 215 -41.13 7.02 43.37
CA ILE A 215 -40.26 8.17 43.64
C ILE A 215 -41.03 9.26 44.38
N ASN A 216 -42.25 9.57 43.92
CA ASN A 216 -43.10 10.58 44.55
C ASN A 216 -43.45 10.22 45.99
N ILE A 217 -43.82 8.96 46.26
CA ILE A 217 -44.11 8.47 47.61
C ILE A 217 -42.88 8.66 48.52
N VAL A 218 -41.70 8.21 48.09
CA VAL A 218 -40.48 8.27 48.92
C VAL A 218 -40.00 9.71 49.12
N ASN A 219 -40.13 10.57 48.11
CA ASN A 219 -39.79 11.99 48.25
C ASN A 219 -40.76 12.74 49.17
N SER A 220 -42.01 12.27 49.30
CA SER A 220 -43.02 12.87 50.20
C SER A 220 -42.88 12.42 51.66
N GLN A 221 -42.03 11.43 51.95
CA GLN A 221 -41.78 10.98 53.32
C GLN A 221 -40.91 11.99 54.07
N ILE A 222 -41.34 12.41 55.26
CA ILE A 222 -40.55 13.26 56.16
C ILE A 222 -39.43 12.41 56.76
N LYS A 223 -38.17 12.87 56.64
CA LYS A 223 -37.06 12.27 57.38
C LYS A 223 -37.15 12.67 58.84
N PHE A 224 -37.42 11.71 59.72
CA PHE A 224 -37.30 11.87 61.18
C PHE A 224 -35.84 11.83 61.66
N SER A 225 -34.95 12.61 61.02
CA SER A 225 -33.52 12.68 61.39
C SER A 225 -33.10 14.00 62.02
N GLU A 226 -34.05 14.87 62.38
CA GLU A 226 -33.81 16.13 63.10
C GLU A 226 -34.90 16.37 64.16
N MET A 227 -35.03 15.44 65.13
CA MET A 227 -35.59 15.72 66.46
C MET A 227 -34.61 15.24 67.52
#